data_AF-A0A917QPV5-F1
#
_entry.id   AF-A0A917QPV5-F1
#
_cell.length_a   1.000
_cell.length_b   1.000
_cell.length_c   1.000
_cell.angle_alpha   90.00
_cell.angle_beta   90.00
_cell.angle_gamma   90.00
#
_symmetry.space_group_name_H-M   'P 1'
#
loop_
_entity.id
_entity.type
_entity.pdbx_description
1 polymer ?
#
loop_
_entity_poly.entity_id
_entity_poly.type
_entity_poly.pdbx_seq_one_letter_code
_entity_poly.pdbx_strand_id
1 'polypeptide(L)'
;MTDHWDMDHPQVDITPNKAAGIIIHISRMIKDKIDEYERLNNEAAEATKTAEVTFAEAFLKAEHRPMDERRQIAMLAAADARFNANVAERKVKACDKALKALSDDQDAARTISATARDEMKSLGGHP
;
A
#
# COMPACT_ATOMS: atom_id res chain seq x y z
N MET A 1 3.50 36.12 33.31
CA MET A 1 3.67 35.59 31.96
C MET A 1 3.97 34.11 32.12
N THR A 2 2.93 33.31 32.27
CA THR A 2 2.97 31.85 32.36
C THR A 2 1.74 31.40 31.58
N ASP A 3 1.95 31.06 30.31
CA ASP A 3 0.90 30.60 29.42
C ASP A 3 0.32 29.29 29.97
N HIS A 4 -0.93 29.39 30.42
CA HIS A 4 -1.80 28.25 30.67
C HIS A 4 -2.20 27.68 29.31
N TRP A 5 -1.43 26.71 28.81
CA TRP A 5 -1.89 25.83 27.75
C TRP A 5 -2.84 24.80 28.38
N ASP A 6 -4.09 25.22 28.63
CA ASP A 6 -5.22 24.28 28.74
C ASP A 6 -5.44 23.67 27.36
N MET A 7 -4.63 22.65 27.06
CA MET A 7 -4.93 21.72 25.99
C MET A 7 -6.07 20.83 26.51
N ASP A 8 -7.31 21.29 26.29
CA ASP A 8 -8.50 20.45 26.34
C ASP A 8 -8.39 19.44 25.19
N HIS A 9 -7.53 18.44 25.38
CA HIS A 9 -7.45 17.30 24.50
C HIS A 9 -8.76 16.55 24.70
N PRO A 10 -9.62 16.41 23.67
CA PRO A 10 -10.84 15.63 23.82
C PRO A 10 -10.42 14.24 24.27
N GLN A 11 -10.76 13.89 25.51
CA GLN A 11 -10.59 12.52 26.00
C GLN A 11 -11.49 11.66 25.14
N VAL A 12 -10.91 11.05 24.10
CA VAL A 12 -11.60 10.06 23.31
C VAL A 12 -11.79 8.88 24.25
N ASP A 13 -13.01 8.75 24.79
CA ASP A 13 -13.39 7.61 25.60
C ASP A 13 -13.39 6.36 24.70
N ILE A 14 -12.23 5.71 24.63
CA ILE A 14 -12.02 4.46 23.92
C ILE A 14 -12.21 3.35 24.94
N THR A 15 -13.44 2.86 25.02
CA THR A 15 -13.72 1.63 25.75
C THR A 15 -13.04 0.43 25.06
N PRO A 16 -12.68 -0.63 25.80
CA PRO A 16 -12.10 -1.84 25.22
C PRO A 16 -12.94 -2.46 24.07
N ASN A 17 -14.27 -2.37 24.17
CA ASN A 17 -15.19 -2.84 23.12
C ASN A 17 -15.10 -1.99 21.85
N LYS A 18 -14.96 -0.67 21.98
CA LYS A 18 -14.76 0.24 20.84
C LYS A 18 -13.41 0.00 20.17
N ALA A 19 -12.35 -0.22 20.95
CA ALA A 19 -11.03 -0.58 20.44
C ALA A 19 -11.05 -1.91 19.68
N ALA A 20 -11.72 -2.94 20.20
CA ALA A 20 -11.89 -4.22 19.52
C ALA A 20 -12.63 -4.06 18.17
N GLY A 21 -13.67 -3.23 18.14
CA GLY A 21 -14.38 -2.90 16.90
C GLY A 21 -13.48 -2.23 15.85
N ILE A 22 -12.65 -1.27 16.27
CA ILE A 22 -11.67 -0.61 15.39
C ILE A 22 -10.65 -1.61 14.84
N ILE A 23 -10.09 -2.48 15.69
CA ILE A 23 -9.12 -3.51 15.27
C ILE A 23 -9.73 -4.46 14.23
N ILE A 24 -10.98 -4.90 14.43
CA ILE A 24 -11.69 -5.75 13.47
C ILE A 24 -11.90 -5.02 12.14
N HIS A 25 -12.26 -3.73 12.19
CA HIS A 25 -12.43 -2.91 11.01
C HIS A 25 -11.13 -2.76 10.21
N ILE A 26 -10.04 -2.38 10.88
CA ILE A 26 -8.71 -2.28 10.26
C ILE A 26 -8.27 -3.63 9.67
N SER A 27 -8.53 -4.74 10.37
CA SER A 27 -8.20 -6.09 9.87
C SER A 27 -8.92 -6.43 8.55
N ARG A 28 -10.18 -5.99 8.39
CA ARG A 28 -10.91 -6.15 7.13
C ARG A 28 -10.29 -5.28 6.03
N MET A 29 -9.97 -4.03 6.33
CA MET A 29 -9.30 -3.13 5.37
C MET A 29 -7.94 -3.68 4.91
N ILE A 30 -7.16 -4.26 5.84
CA ILE A 30 -5.90 -4.93 5.50
C ILE A 30 -6.16 -6.08 4.54
N LYS A 31 -7.16 -6.94 4.81
CA LYS A 31 -7.51 -8.04 3.92
C LYS A 31 -7.90 -7.55 2.52
N ASP A 32 -8.78 -6.57 2.44
CA ASP A 32 -9.21 -5.99 1.15
C ASP A 32 -8.01 -5.40 0.39
N LYS A 33 -7.05 -4.82 1.12
CA LYS A 33 -5.81 -4.28 0.52
C LYS A 33 -4.82 -5.37 0.10
N ILE A 34 -4.79 -6.52 0.76
CA ILE A 34 -3.99 -7.67 0.32
C ILE A 34 -4.55 -8.19 -1.01
N ASP A 35 -5.86 -8.36 -1.12
CA ASP A 35 -6.51 -8.79 -2.36
C ASP A 35 -6.24 -7.78 -3.50
N GLU A 36 -6.30 -6.48 -3.21
CA GLU A 36 -5.94 -5.43 -4.15
C GLU A 36 -4.45 -5.48 -4.55
N TYR A 37 -3.56 -5.72 -3.59
CA TYR A 37 -2.13 -5.83 -3.81
C TYR A 37 -1.79 -6.98 -4.77
N GLU A 38 -2.38 -8.16 -4.55
CA GLU A 38 -2.19 -9.33 -5.42
C GLU A 38 -2.64 -9.03 -6.85
N ARG A 39 -3.84 -8.43 -7.01
CA ARG A 39 -4.35 -8.01 -8.32
C ARG A 39 -3.39 -7.03 -9.01
N LEU A 40 -2.97 -5.97 -8.31
CA LEU A 40 -2.06 -4.96 -8.86
C LEU A 40 -0.70 -5.55 -9.24
N ASN A 41 -0.21 -6.53 -8.46
CA ASN A 41 1.06 -7.20 -8.74
C ASN A 41 0.97 -8.05 -10.01
N ASN A 42 -0.13 -8.76 -10.20
CA ASN A 42 -0.40 -9.51 -11.44
C ASN A 42 -0.52 -8.57 -12.65
N GLU A 43 -1.20 -7.43 -12.49
CA GLU A 43 -1.29 -6.40 -13.54
C GLU A 43 0.09 -5.83 -13.91
N ALA A 44 0.95 -5.57 -12.92
CA ALA A 44 2.31 -5.10 -13.17
C ALA A 44 3.17 -6.15 -13.88
N ALA A 45 3.04 -7.43 -13.52
CA ALA A 45 3.73 -8.52 -14.18
C ALA A 45 3.29 -8.66 -15.65
N GLU A 46 1.99 -8.64 -15.93
CA GLU A 46 1.50 -8.78 -17.31
C GLU A 46 1.85 -7.55 -18.17
N ALA A 47 1.82 -6.35 -17.60
CA ALA A 47 2.26 -5.14 -18.30
C ALA A 47 3.76 -5.19 -18.63
N THR A 48 4.59 -5.68 -17.70
CA THR A 48 6.03 -5.87 -17.93
C THR A 48 6.29 -6.86 -19.05
N LYS A 49 5.64 -8.02 -18.99
CA LYS A 49 5.70 -9.05 -20.04
C LYS A 49 5.27 -8.48 -21.40
N THR A 50 4.18 -7.74 -21.44
CA THR A 50 3.68 -7.11 -22.69
C THR A 50 4.73 -6.17 -23.28
N ALA A 51 5.39 -5.36 -22.44
CA ALA A 51 6.44 -4.45 -22.87
C ALA A 51 7.68 -5.19 -23.43
N GLU A 52 8.08 -6.29 -22.78
CA GLU A 52 9.20 -7.12 -23.22
C GLU A 52 8.90 -7.85 -24.53
N VAL A 53 7.71 -8.43 -24.66
CA VAL A 53 7.26 -9.09 -25.90
C VAL A 53 7.18 -8.09 -27.04
N THR A 54 6.57 -6.92 -26.82
CA THR A 54 6.47 -5.86 -27.85
C THR A 54 7.85 -5.43 -28.34
N PHE A 55 8.79 -5.26 -27.41
CA PHE A 55 10.18 -4.94 -27.76
C PHE A 55 10.81 -6.06 -28.59
N ALA A 56 10.73 -7.30 -28.13
CA ALA A 56 11.35 -8.45 -28.78
C ALA A 56 10.79 -8.64 -30.20
N GLU A 57 9.47 -8.59 -30.36
CA GLU A 57 8.83 -8.69 -31.67
C GLU A 57 9.28 -7.60 -32.63
N ALA A 58 9.27 -6.34 -32.19
CA ALA A 58 9.69 -5.22 -33.03
C ALA A 58 11.18 -5.33 -33.42
N PHE A 59 12.03 -5.79 -32.50
CA PHE A 59 13.45 -6.00 -32.74
C PHE A 59 13.72 -7.12 -33.76
N LEU A 60 12.95 -8.21 -33.68
CA LEU A 60 13.03 -9.34 -34.62
C LEU A 60 12.48 -8.97 -36.00
N LYS A 61 11.36 -8.23 -36.06
CA LYS A 61 10.76 -7.74 -37.33
C LYS A 61 11.68 -6.79 -38.10
N ALA A 62 12.60 -6.11 -37.40
CA ALA A 62 13.54 -5.18 -38.02
C ALA A 62 14.85 -5.83 -38.51
N GLU A 63 14.92 -7.15 -38.70
CA GLU A 63 16.16 -7.90 -38.97
C GLU A 63 17.05 -7.37 -40.11
N HIS A 64 16.49 -6.69 -41.10
CA HIS A 64 17.23 -6.12 -42.23
C HIS A 64 17.84 -4.73 -41.96
N ARG A 65 17.67 -4.18 -40.75
CA ARG A 65 18.19 -2.86 -40.36
C ARG A 65 19.50 -2.99 -39.58
N PRO A 66 20.36 -1.96 -39.58
CA PRO A 66 21.50 -1.88 -38.66
C PRO A 66 21.07 -2.09 -37.21
N MET A 67 21.92 -2.69 -36.39
CA MET A 67 21.59 -3.06 -35.00
C MET A 67 21.08 -1.89 -34.15
N ASP A 68 21.67 -0.71 -34.31
CA ASP A 68 21.25 0.48 -33.57
C ASP A 68 19.85 0.94 -33.99
N GLU A 69 19.54 0.94 -35.29
CA GLU A 69 18.20 1.25 -35.80
C GLU A 69 17.17 0.24 -35.30
N ARG A 70 17.50 -1.06 -35.33
CA ARG A 70 16.63 -2.13 -34.80
C ARG A 70 16.27 -1.86 -33.35
N ARG A 71 17.25 -1.50 -32.55
CA ARG A 71 17.07 -1.21 -31.12
C ARG A 71 16.18 0.01 -30.94
N GLN A 72 16.41 1.11 -31.66
CA GLN A 72 15.59 2.32 -31.53
C GLN A 72 14.14 2.09 -31.97
N ILE A 73 13.92 1.36 -33.06
CA ILE A 73 12.58 0.97 -33.53
C ILE A 73 11.86 0.14 -32.45
N ALA A 74 12.54 -0.85 -31.88
CA ALA A 74 11.98 -1.68 -30.83
C ALA A 74 11.69 -0.91 -29.53
N MET A 75 12.59 0.02 -29.15
CA MET A 75 12.38 0.90 -28.00
C MET A 75 11.17 1.80 -28.18
N LEU A 76 11.00 2.39 -29.37
CA LEU A 76 9.85 3.22 -29.70
C LEU A 76 8.55 2.41 -29.69
N ALA A 77 8.54 1.22 -30.31
CA ALA A 77 7.37 0.35 -30.36
C ALA A 77 6.92 -0.10 -28.96
N ALA A 78 7.86 -0.36 -28.04
CA ALA A 78 7.56 -0.78 -26.68
C ALA A 78 7.37 0.39 -25.68
N ALA A 79 7.49 1.65 -26.12
CA ALA A 79 7.55 2.80 -25.22
C ALA A 79 6.29 2.92 -24.34
N ASP A 80 5.11 2.84 -24.95
CA ASP A 80 3.83 2.96 -24.23
C ASP A 80 3.61 1.77 -23.29
N ALA A 81 3.94 0.55 -23.73
CA ALA A 81 3.84 -0.64 -22.91
C ALA A 81 4.78 -0.57 -21.68
N ARG A 82 6.01 -0.06 -21.87
CA ARG A 82 6.95 0.20 -20.75
C ARG A 82 6.43 1.26 -19.80
N PHE A 83 5.82 2.33 -20.32
CA PHE A 83 5.19 3.34 -19.49
C PHE A 83 4.07 2.73 -18.64
N ASN A 84 3.20 1.91 -19.22
CA ASN A 84 2.13 1.23 -18.51
C ASN A 84 2.65 0.27 -17.44
N ALA A 85 3.72 -0.48 -17.73
CA ALA A 85 4.40 -1.33 -16.74
C ALA A 85 4.90 -0.51 -15.54
N ASN A 86 5.56 0.63 -15.80
CA ASN A 86 6.03 1.53 -14.75
C ASN A 86 4.88 2.10 -13.91
N VAL A 87 3.75 2.45 -14.54
CA VAL A 87 2.55 2.91 -13.83
C VAL A 87 1.98 1.81 -12.94
N ALA A 88 1.89 0.59 -13.44
CA ALA A 88 1.40 -0.55 -12.66
C ALA A 88 2.31 -0.85 -11.45
N GLU A 89 3.64 -0.84 -11.64
CA GLU A 89 4.59 -1.01 -10.54
C GLU A 89 4.45 0.10 -9.48
N ARG A 90 4.20 1.35 -9.89
CA ARG A 90 3.94 2.45 -8.96
C ARG A 90 2.66 2.24 -8.15
N LYS A 91 1.62 1.64 -8.75
CA LYS A 91 0.38 1.29 -8.02
C LYS A 91 0.66 0.21 -6.97
N VAL A 92 1.44 -0.81 -7.29
CA VAL A 92 1.88 -1.84 -6.32
C VAL A 92 2.59 -1.19 -5.14
N LYS A 93 3.57 -0.31 -5.40
CA LYS A 93 4.31 0.42 -4.35
C LYS A 93 3.40 1.31 -3.49
N ALA A 94 2.40 1.95 -4.10
CA ALA A 94 1.43 2.74 -3.36
C ALA A 94 0.55 1.86 -2.45
N CYS A 95 0.12 0.69 -2.94
CA CYS A 95 -0.67 -0.26 -2.18
C CYS A 95 0.13 -0.86 -1.01
N ASP A 96 1.40 -1.22 -1.23
CA ASP A 96 2.32 -1.69 -0.16
C ASP A 96 2.49 -0.65 0.96
N LYS A 97 2.63 0.63 0.60
CA LYS A 97 2.69 1.72 1.60
C LYS A 97 1.38 1.84 2.39
N ALA A 98 0.24 1.71 1.74
CA ALA A 98 -1.06 1.74 2.41
C ALA A 98 -1.25 0.56 3.35
N LEU A 99 -0.80 -0.64 2.96
CA LEU A 99 -0.81 -1.83 3.83
C LEU A 99 0.04 -1.64 5.08
N LYS A 100 1.25 -1.07 4.93
CA LYS A 100 2.13 -0.75 6.06
C LYS A 100 1.46 0.22 7.02
N ALA A 101 0.89 1.31 6.51
CA ALA A 101 0.17 2.28 7.33
C ALA A 101 -1.00 1.64 8.10
N LEU A 102 -1.80 0.78 7.46
CA LEU A 102 -2.90 0.07 8.13
C LEU A 102 -2.39 -0.91 9.20
N SER A 103 -1.25 -1.56 8.97
CA SER A 103 -0.62 -2.42 9.99
C SER A 103 -0.16 -1.61 11.19
N ASP A 104 0.49 -0.45 10.96
CA ASP A 104 0.93 0.46 12.01
C ASP A 104 -0.27 0.98 12.83
N ASP A 105 -1.35 1.37 12.16
CA ASP A 105 -2.61 1.78 12.80
C ASP A 105 -3.22 0.66 13.66
N GLN A 106 -3.14 -0.59 13.18
CA GLN A 106 -3.60 -1.75 13.93
C GLN A 106 -2.80 -1.97 15.22
N ASP A 107 -1.48 -1.82 15.14
CA ASP A 107 -0.58 -1.96 16.30
C ASP A 107 -0.76 -0.82 17.30
N ALA A 108 -0.97 0.41 16.81
CA ALA A 108 -1.36 1.54 17.63
C ALA A 108 -2.69 1.27 18.37
N ALA A 109 -3.71 0.77 17.66
CA ALA A 109 -5.00 0.42 18.27
C ALA A 109 -4.88 -0.69 19.33
N ARG A 110 -4.02 -1.70 19.11
CA ARG A 110 -3.71 -2.73 20.11
C ARG A 110 -3.07 -2.14 21.37
N THR A 111 -2.13 -1.22 21.18
CA THR A 111 -1.42 -0.54 22.28
C THR A 111 -2.38 0.31 23.10
N ILE A 112 -3.20 1.14 22.45
CA ILE A 112 -4.23 1.95 23.11
C ILE A 112 -5.20 1.06 23.89
N SER A 113 -5.64 -0.06 23.29
CA SER A 113 -6.53 -1.01 23.97
C SER A 113 -5.89 -1.65 25.20
N ALA A 114 -4.58 -1.89 25.20
CA ALA A 114 -3.87 -2.45 26.35
C ALA A 114 -3.77 -1.41 27.47
N THR A 115 -3.36 -0.18 27.14
CA THR A 115 -3.28 0.94 28.08
C THR A 115 -4.63 1.22 28.74
N ALA A 116 -5.71 1.28 27.97
CA ALA A 116 -7.06 1.51 28.51
C ALA A 116 -7.50 0.42 29.52
N ARG A 117 -7.13 -0.85 29.29
CA ARG A 117 -7.40 -1.94 30.24
C ARG A 117 -6.56 -1.81 31.51
N ASP A 118 -5.30 -1.45 31.38
CA ASP A 118 -4.40 -1.27 32.52
C ASP A 118 -4.83 -0.09 33.40
N GLU A 119 -5.26 1.02 32.78
CA GLU A 119 -5.87 2.16 33.47
C GLU A 119 -7.13 1.74 34.24
N MET A 120 -8.05 1.04 33.58
CA MET A 120 -9.30 0.55 34.20
C MET A 120 -9.02 -0.36 35.41
N LYS A 121 -8.00 -1.24 35.29
CA LYS A 121 -7.53 -2.11 36.38
C LYS A 121 -6.90 -1.33 37.53
N SER A 122 -6.11 -0.30 37.23
CA SER A 122 -5.46 0.53 38.25
C SER A 122 -6.44 1.41 39.04
N LEU A 123 -7.54 1.81 38.41
CA LEU A 123 -8.63 2.58 39.02
C LEU A 123 -9.60 1.71 39.84
N GLY A 124 -9.34 0.41 39.99
CA GLY A 124 -10.17 -0.52 40.77
C GLY A 124 -11.42 -1.02 40.04
N GLY A 125 -11.54 -0.77 38.74
CA GLY A 125 -12.56 -1.38 37.89
C GLY A 125 -12.24 -2.85 37.67
N HIS A 126 -13.15 -3.75 38.08
CA HIS A 126 -13.12 -5.12 37.57
C HIS A 126 -13.62 -5.14 36.11
N PRO A 127 -13.04 -5.99 35.23
CA PRO A 127 -13.39 -6.05 33.82
C PRO A 127 -14.84 -6.49 33.57
#